data_AF-A0A967TEW4-F1
#
_entry.id   AF-A0A967TEW4-F1
#
_cell.length_a   1.000
_cell.length_b   1.000
_cell.length_c   1.000
_cell.angle_alpha   90.00
_cell.angle_beta   90.00
_cell.angle_gamma   90.00
#
_symmetry.space_group_name_H-M   'P 1'
#
loop_
_entity.id
_entity.type
_entity.pdbx_description
1 polymer ?
#
loop_
_entity_poly.entity_id
_entity_poly.type
_entity_poly.pdbx_seq_one_letter_code
_entity_poly.pdbx_strand_id
1 'polypeptide(L)'
;DTDTDGDGTPDCNDACPEDPDKLEPGTCDCGTPDDDVDGDGVLGCLEQCPEDPDKLEPGVCGCGAPDVDSDGDGTLDCNDGCPDDPDKFAPGA
;
A
#
# COMPACT_ATOMS: atom_id res chain seq x y z
N ASP A 1 -16.63 -16.84 -31.24
CA ASP A 1 -15.65 -16.54 -30.20
C ASP A 1 -16.40 -15.95 -29.03
N THR A 2 -15.99 -16.28 -27.80
CA THR A 2 -16.67 -15.81 -26.57
C THR A 2 -16.03 -14.50 -26.12
N ASP A 3 -16.76 -13.69 -25.37
CA ASP A 3 -16.31 -12.48 -24.69
C ASP A 3 -16.86 -12.62 -23.27
N THR A 4 -15.98 -13.03 -22.34
CA THR A 4 -16.37 -13.57 -21.03
C THR A 4 -16.68 -12.46 -20.02
N ASP A 5 -15.94 -11.35 -20.06
CA ASP A 5 -16.15 -10.19 -19.17
C ASP A 5 -16.98 -9.06 -19.80
N GLY A 6 -17.19 -9.09 -21.11
CA GLY A 6 -18.05 -8.16 -21.83
C GLY A 6 -17.42 -6.80 -22.10
N ASP A 7 -16.09 -6.73 -22.15
CA ASP A 7 -15.34 -5.50 -22.43
C ASP A 7 -15.32 -5.11 -23.93
N GLY A 8 -15.79 -6.02 -24.77
CA GLY A 8 -15.89 -5.87 -26.22
C GLY A 8 -14.74 -6.51 -27.01
N THR A 9 -13.77 -7.13 -26.34
CA THR A 9 -12.69 -7.94 -26.92
C THR A 9 -12.99 -9.42 -26.74
N PRO A 10 -13.02 -10.21 -27.83
CA PRO A 10 -13.23 -11.65 -27.69
C PRO A 10 -12.06 -12.32 -26.95
N ASP A 11 -12.37 -13.34 -26.13
CA ASP A 11 -11.44 -14.10 -25.28
C ASP A 11 -10.17 -14.55 -26.01
N CYS A 12 -10.22 -14.84 -27.32
CA CYS A 12 -9.02 -15.28 -28.05
C CYS A 12 -8.03 -14.15 -28.38
N ASN A 13 -8.45 -12.89 -28.24
CA ASN A 13 -7.64 -11.69 -28.43
C ASN A 13 -7.52 -10.87 -27.15
N ASP A 14 -8.04 -11.38 -26.03
CA ASP A 14 -7.96 -10.75 -24.72
C ASP A 14 -6.98 -11.56 -23.85
N ALA A 15 -5.93 -10.90 -23.34
CA ALA A 15 -4.98 -11.54 -22.44
C ALA A 15 -5.47 -11.57 -20.98
N CYS A 16 -6.60 -10.93 -20.70
CA CYS A 16 -7.29 -10.85 -19.42
C CYS A 16 -8.81 -11.10 -19.54
N PRO A 17 -9.26 -12.24 -20.09
CA PRO A 17 -10.66 -12.49 -20.48
C PRO A 17 -11.70 -12.53 -19.33
N GLU A 18 -11.27 -12.31 -18.08
CA GLU A 18 -12.16 -12.24 -16.91
C GLU A 18 -12.10 -10.86 -16.24
N ASP A 19 -11.36 -9.91 -16.80
CA ASP A 19 -11.13 -8.57 -16.24
C ASP A 19 -11.57 -7.49 -17.24
N PRO A 20 -12.78 -6.93 -17.07
CA PRO A 20 -13.33 -5.99 -18.03
C PRO A 20 -12.62 -4.62 -18.06
N ASP A 21 -11.70 -4.36 -17.12
CA ASP A 21 -10.95 -3.12 -17.06
C ASP A 21 -9.56 -3.22 -17.72
N LYS A 22 -9.12 -4.43 -18.11
CA LYS A 22 -7.79 -4.67 -18.69
C LYS A 22 -7.83 -5.67 -19.84
N LEU A 23 -7.15 -5.34 -20.94
CA LEU A 23 -6.92 -6.27 -22.06
C LEU A 23 -5.59 -7.03 -21.98
N GLU A 24 -4.70 -6.56 -21.12
CA GLU A 24 -3.34 -7.08 -20.96
C GLU A 24 -3.01 -7.13 -19.46
N PRO A 25 -2.25 -8.13 -18.98
CA PRO A 25 -1.97 -8.30 -17.56
C PRO A 25 -1.28 -7.10 -16.92
N GLY A 26 -0.50 -6.33 -17.67
CA GLY A 26 0.25 -5.21 -17.11
C GLY A 26 1.30 -5.66 -16.10
N THR A 27 1.62 -4.81 -15.12
CA THR A 27 2.61 -5.09 -14.06
C THR A 27 1.96 -5.83 -12.88
N CYS A 28 0.71 -5.48 -12.58
CA CYS A 28 -0.06 -6.03 -11.47
C CYS A 28 -0.89 -7.28 -11.82
N ASP A 29 -0.69 -7.86 -13.01
CA ASP A 29 -1.51 -8.91 -13.61
C ASP A 29 -2.98 -8.50 -13.83
N CYS A 30 -3.76 -9.38 -14.46
CA CYS A 30 -5.20 -9.18 -14.61
C CYS A 30 -5.89 -9.18 -13.22
N GLY A 31 -6.98 -8.42 -13.09
CA GLY A 31 -7.77 -8.29 -11.87
C GLY A 31 -7.20 -7.31 -10.85
N THR A 32 -6.02 -6.74 -11.10
CA THR A 32 -5.41 -5.70 -10.25
C THR A 32 -5.02 -4.49 -11.11
N PRO A 33 -5.46 -3.27 -10.74
CA PRO A 33 -5.08 -2.05 -11.44
C PRO A 33 -3.57 -1.79 -11.39
N ASP A 34 -3.03 -1.25 -12.48
CA ASP A 34 -1.67 -0.70 -12.54
C ASP A 34 -1.70 0.79 -12.14
N ASP A 35 -2.16 1.08 -10.93
CA ASP A 35 -2.22 2.43 -10.39
C ASP A 35 -1.22 2.65 -9.24
N ASP A 36 -0.73 3.88 -9.18
CA ASP A 36 0.01 4.46 -8.07
C ASP A 36 -0.99 5.32 -7.31
N VAL A 37 -1.59 4.75 -6.27
CA VAL A 37 -2.79 5.29 -5.61
C VAL A 37 -2.43 6.48 -4.72
N ASP A 38 -1.24 6.48 -4.13
CA ASP A 38 -0.77 7.55 -3.22
C ASP A 38 0.22 8.53 -3.88
N GLY A 39 0.76 8.20 -5.05
CA GLY A 39 1.60 9.07 -5.86
C GLY A 39 3.08 9.05 -5.49
N ASP A 40 3.56 7.99 -4.83
CA ASP A 40 4.96 7.86 -4.40
C ASP A 40 5.91 7.36 -5.51
N GLY A 41 5.35 6.91 -6.63
CA GLY A 41 6.06 6.39 -7.79
C GLY A 41 6.17 4.87 -7.84
N VAL A 42 5.57 4.14 -6.90
CA VAL A 42 5.42 2.68 -6.90
C VAL A 42 3.95 2.34 -7.16
N LEU A 43 3.70 1.24 -7.88
CA LEU A 43 2.33 0.77 -8.08
C LEU A 43 1.83 0.12 -6.79
N GLY A 44 0.57 0.35 -6.43
CA GLY A 44 0.02 -0.16 -5.18
C GLY A 44 0.09 -1.69 -5.05
N CYS A 45 0.09 -2.42 -6.17
CA CYS A 45 0.25 -3.87 -6.17
C CYS A 45 1.67 -4.37 -5.85
N LEU A 46 2.67 -3.48 -5.88
CA LEU A 46 4.08 -3.78 -5.66
C LEU A 46 4.55 -3.42 -4.25
N GLU A 47 3.65 -2.99 -3.39
CA GLU A 47 3.97 -2.53 -2.04
C GLU A 47 2.99 -3.06 -0.98
N GLN A 48 3.35 -2.86 0.28
CA GLN A 48 2.54 -3.32 1.41
C GLN A 48 1.70 -2.19 2.05
N CYS A 49 1.90 -0.96 1.58
CA CYS A 49 1.24 0.25 2.09
C CYS A 49 0.74 1.16 0.95
N PRO A 50 -0.12 0.66 0.03
CA PRO A 50 -0.53 1.35 -1.21
C PRO A 50 -1.33 2.65 -1.03
N GLU A 51 -1.52 3.12 0.19
CA GLU A 51 -2.22 4.36 0.52
C GLU A 51 -1.33 5.31 1.35
N ASP A 52 -0.05 4.98 1.55
CA ASP A 52 0.90 5.72 2.38
C ASP A 52 2.13 6.17 1.55
N PRO A 53 2.11 7.41 1.04
CA PRO A 53 3.16 7.87 0.11
C PRO A 53 4.53 8.06 0.77
N ASP A 54 4.61 7.93 2.09
CA ASP A 54 5.86 8.01 2.84
C ASP A 54 6.43 6.61 3.17
N LYS A 55 5.69 5.51 2.92
CA LYS A 55 6.10 4.15 3.26
C LYS A 55 5.66 3.11 2.23
N LEU A 56 6.62 2.34 1.70
CA LEU A 56 6.35 1.13 0.90
C LEU A 56 6.06 -0.12 1.75
N GLU A 57 6.49 -0.13 3.00
CA GLU A 57 6.31 -1.23 3.95
C GLU A 57 5.80 -0.72 5.31
N PRO A 58 4.98 -1.51 6.02
CA PRO A 58 4.33 -1.05 7.25
C PRO A 58 5.29 -0.72 8.39
N GLY A 59 6.49 -1.30 8.42
CA GLY A 59 7.42 -1.08 9.54
C GLY A 59 6.82 -1.53 10.89
N VAL A 60 7.20 -0.87 11.98
CA VAL A 60 6.77 -1.24 13.35
C VAL A 60 5.43 -0.58 13.69
N CYS A 61 5.25 0.67 13.27
CA CYS A 61 4.05 1.47 13.51
C CYS A 61 2.90 1.18 12.52
N GLY A 62 3.13 0.36 11.49
CA GLY A 62 2.16 0.15 10.40
C GLY A 62 2.24 1.22 9.31
N CYS A 63 1.39 1.08 8.29
CA CYS A 63 1.17 2.13 7.30
C CYS A 63 0.43 3.32 7.94
N GLY A 64 0.68 4.52 7.45
CA GLY A 64 0.11 5.79 7.91
C GLY A 64 0.75 6.36 9.18
N ALA A 65 1.79 5.71 9.71
CA ALA A 65 2.51 6.15 10.90
C ALA A 65 4.04 6.01 10.74
N PRO A 66 4.82 7.08 10.96
CA PRO A 66 6.28 7.02 10.83
C PRO A 66 6.89 6.19 11.96
N ASP A 67 7.94 5.44 11.65
CA ASP A 67 8.77 4.75 12.64
C ASP A 67 9.83 5.73 13.19
N VAL A 68 9.37 6.73 13.93
CA VAL A 68 10.21 7.75 14.58
C VAL A 68 10.16 7.59 16.10
N ASP A 69 11.28 7.93 16.74
CA ASP A 69 11.47 8.04 18.19
C ASP A 69 11.92 9.48 18.43
N SER A 70 10.97 10.34 18.78
CA SER A 70 11.13 11.80 18.80
C SER A 70 11.98 12.29 19.97
N ASP A 71 11.95 11.60 21.10
CA ASP A 71 12.71 11.96 22.31
C ASP A 71 14.00 11.15 22.51
N GLY A 72 14.15 10.04 21.79
CA GLY A 72 15.36 9.22 21.77
C GLY A 72 15.45 8.25 22.94
N ASP A 73 14.33 7.89 23.56
CA ASP A 73 14.28 6.95 24.68
C ASP A 73 14.32 5.46 24.26
N GLY A 74 14.20 5.20 22.96
CA GLY A 74 14.20 3.87 22.36
C GLY A 74 12.80 3.30 22.10
N THR A 75 11.73 4.03 22.41
CA THR A 75 10.34 3.68 22.12
C THR A 75 9.84 4.54 20.97
N LEU A 76 9.35 3.91 19.90
CA LEU A 76 8.76 4.66 18.79
C LEU A 76 7.52 5.42 19.25
N ASP A 77 7.28 6.61 18.69
CA ASP A 77 6.19 7.51 19.05
C ASP A 77 4.81 6.81 19.00
N CYS A 78 4.62 5.87 18.07
CA CYS A 78 3.38 5.11 17.95
C CYS A 78 3.12 4.13 19.10
N ASN A 79 4.16 3.79 19.86
CA ASN A 79 4.15 2.91 21.03
C ASN A 79 4.47 3.66 22.33
N ASP A 80 4.70 4.98 22.26
CA ASP A 80 5.03 5.80 23.42
C ASP A 80 3.81 6.62 23.89
N GLY A 81 3.52 6.52 25.18
CA GLY A 81 2.50 7.35 25.82
C GLY A 81 2.94 8.79 26.07
N CYS A 82 4.23 9.09 25.95
CA CYS A 82 4.85 10.38 26.22
C CYS A 82 5.98 10.71 25.19
N PRO A 83 5.69 10.76 23.87
CA PRO A 83 6.67 10.81 22.76
C PRO A 83 7.63 12.03 22.71
N ASP A 84 7.53 12.94 23.66
CA ASP A 84 8.37 14.14 23.76
C ASP A 84 9.13 14.21 25.10
N ASP A 85 9.10 13.16 25.93
CA ASP A 85 9.68 13.12 27.27
C ASP A 85 10.51 11.84 27.48
N PRO A 86 11.86 11.92 27.30
CA PRO A 86 12.70 10.72 27.23
C PRO A 86 12.87 9.98 28.56
N ASP A 87 12.30 10.51 29.64
CA ASP A 87 12.27 9.88 30.96
C ASP A 87 10.94 9.12 31.21
N LYS A 88 9.98 9.14 30.26
CA LYS A 88 8.62 8.58 30.44
C LYS A 88 8.09 7.88 29.20
N PHE A 89 7.57 6.67 29.42
CA PHE A 89 6.92 5.87 28.38
C PHE A 89 5.38 5.83 28.50
N ALA A 90 4.82 6.40 29.57
CA ALA A 90 3.39 6.31 29.90
C ALA A 90 2.89 7.53 30.69
N PRO A 91 1.64 8.00 30.46
CA PRO A 91 1.07 9.11 31.19
C PRO A 91 0.97 8.81 32.69
N GLY A 92 1.55 9.69 33.52
CA GLY A 92 1.43 9.63 34.98
C GLY A 92 2.55 8.87 35.72
N ALA A 93 3.62 8.49 35.01
CA ALA A 93 4.90 8.11 35.61
C ALA A 93 5.71 9.32 36.12
#